data_AF-A0A7Y4A131-F1
#
_entry.id   AF-A0A7Y4A131-F1
#
_cell.length_a   1.000
_cell.length_b   1.000
_cell.length_c   1.000
_cell.angle_alpha   90.00
_cell.angle_beta   90.00
_cell.angle_gamma   90.00
#
_symmetry.space_group_name_H-M   'P 1'
#
loop_
_entity.id
_entity.type
_entity.pdbx_description
1 polymer ?
#
loop_
_entity_poly.entity_id
_entity_poly.type
_entity_poly.pdbx_seq_one_letter_code
_entity_poly.pdbx_strand_id
1 'polypeptide(L)'
;MNSKNDKISILAGNSRLCFDENNIILVEAQLKAFEAALKYAKQCKDNDGILPRISVAFDHHGIFRLQFLDDNLSNSQKKHPKLSHLHPSIQKVFQKISDQYQIELNEINAIQEDSARQNLVHTLKSQSIDESVTKRMLFEEPSDISSNTNATIQEPKQKLTCAGITKEYFERAAGKNQHQSDILEVFYEDCSWSRSLAYARGLQLSHLLGVNSGIRLNLVDSSGTIYQGEITHSVEQENECLI
;
A
#
# COMPACT_ATOMS: atom_id res chain seq x y z
N MET A 1 -19.68 14.65 -20.14
CA MET A 1 -18.52 15.46 -20.56
C MET A 1 -17.77 15.83 -19.28
N ASN A 2 -16.76 15.05 -18.90
CA ASN A 2 -15.95 15.33 -17.70
C ASN A 2 -14.74 16.20 -18.09
N SER A 3 -14.68 17.40 -17.54
CA SER A 3 -13.59 18.33 -17.73
C SER A 3 -12.34 17.88 -16.96
N LYS A 4 -11.23 17.72 -17.67
CA LYS A 4 -9.83 17.97 -17.26
C LYS A 4 -9.42 17.63 -15.80
N ASN A 5 -8.51 16.65 -15.69
CA ASN A 5 -7.49 16.44 -14.65
C ASN A 5 -7.76 15.57 -13.40
N ASP A 6 -8.76 14.69 -13.39
CA ASP A 6 -8.80 13.68 -12.32
C ASP A 6 -7.68 12.65 -12.51
N LYS A 7 -6.72 12.63 -11.59
CA LYS A 7 -5.54 11.77 -11.71
C LYS A 7 -5.87 10.39 -11.17
N ILE A 8 -5.70 9.38 -12.02
CA ILE A 8 -5.82 7.98 -11.63
C ILE A 8 -4.45 7.44 -11.22
N SER A 9 -4.39 6.82 -10.04
CA SER A 9 -3.26 6.02 -9.58
C SER A 9 -3.74 4.62 -9.21
N ILE A 10 -2.82 3.66 -9.24
CA ILE A 10 -3.13 2.23 -9.09
C ILE A 10 -2.23 1.61 -8.02
N LEU A 11 -2.86 0.86 -7.09
CA LEU A 11 -2.19 -0.09 -6.23
C LEU A 11 -2.51 -1.51 -6.70
N ALA A 12 -1.51 -2.20 -7.25
CA ALA A 12 -1.62 -3.45 -7.99
C ALA A 12 -1.23 -4.65 -7.14
N GLY A 13 -1.88 -4.82 -5.98
CA GLY A 13 -1.62 -5.93 -5.07
C GLY A 13 -0.77 -5.58 -3.86
N ASN A 14 -0.88 -6.43 -2.84
CA ASN A 14 0.00 -6.47 -1.68
C ASN A 14 0.64 -7.86 -1.59
N SER A 15 1.89 -7.97 -2.01
CA SER A 15 2.62 -9.24 -2.07
C SER A 15 3.38 -9.47 -0.77
N ARG A 16 3.53 -10.74 -0.36
CA ARG A 16 4.33 -11.09 0.81
C ARG A 16 5.66 -11.71 0.40
N LEU A 17 6.73 -11.29 1.06
CA LEU A 17 8.08 -11.80 0.86
C LEU A 17 8.63 -12.40 2.15
N CYS A 18 9.27 -13.56 2.03
CA CYS A 18 10.08 -14.16 3.09
C CYS A 18 11.19 -15.04 2.50
N PHE A 19 12.08 -15.53 3.35
CA PHE A 19 13.00 -16.60 3.00
C PHE A 19 12.45 -17.94 3.48
N ASP A 20 12.59 -18.98 2.66
CA ASP A 20 12.36 -20.35 3.08
C ASP A 20 13.54 -20.91 3.89
N GLU A 21 13.44 -22.17 4.31
CA GLU A 21 14.49 -22.87 5.08
C GLU A 21 15.85 -22.97 4.35
N ASN A 22 15.84 -22.81 3.02
CA ASN A 22 17.03 -22.88 2.16
C ASN A 22 17.59 -21.49 1.82
N ASN A 23 17.10 -20.42 2.46
CA ASN A 23 17.40 -19.02 2.14
C ASN A 23 17.00 -18.62 0.70
N ILE A 24 15.97 -19.25 0.13
CA ILE A 24 15.39 -18.86 -1.15
C ILE A 24 14.27 -17.86 -0.89
N ILE A 25 14.20 -16.81 -1.72
CA ILE A 25 13.12 -15.82 -1.65
C ILE A 25 11.82 -16.49 -2.08
N LEU A 26 10.89 -16.63 -1.14
CA LEU A 26 9.50 -16.99 -1.40
C LEU A 26 8.68 -15.72 -1.66
N VAL A 27 7.95 -15.72 -2.78
CA VAL A 27 7.09 -14.62 -3.20
C VAL A 27 5.65 -15.11 -3.25
N GLU A 28 4.84 -14.72 -2.27
CA GLU A 28 3.39 -14.89 -2.32
C GLU A 28 2.80 -13.65 -3.01
N ALA A 29 2.88 -13.66 -4.34
CA ALA A 29 2.40 -12.56 -5.18
C ALA A 29 0.90 -12.67 -5.45
N GLN A 30 0.22 -11.53 -5.38
CA GLN A 30 -1.17 -11.39 -5.84
C GLN A 30 -1.23 -11.19 -7.37
N LEU A 31 -0.83 -12.21 -8.12
CA LEU A 31 -0.66 -12.11 -9.58
C LEU A 31 -1.95 -11.79 -10.33
N LYS A 32 -3.12 -12.24 -9.84
CA LYS A 32 -4.40 -11.94 -10.49
C LYS A 32 -4.80 -10.47 -10.29
N ALA A 33 -4.57 -9.93 -9.11
CA ALA A 33 -4.73 -8.50 -8.85
C ALA A 33 -3.76 -7.65 -9.70
N PHE A 34 -2.51 -8.07 -9.79
CA PHE A 34 -1.50 -7.42 -10.61
C PHE A 34 -1.87 -7.45 -12.11
N GLU A 35 -2.34 -8.58 -12.62
CA GLU A 35 -2.84 -8.74 -14.00
C GLU A 35 -4.01 -7.81 -14.30
N ALA A 36 -5.03 -7.78 -13.43
CA ALA A 36 -6.17 -6.90 -13.56
C ALA A 36 -5.78 -5.41 -13.56
N ALA A 37 -4.85 -5.04 -12.67
CA ALA A 37 -4.34 -3.69 -12.55
C ALA A 37 -3.57 -3.24 -13.80
N LEU A 38 -2.69 -4.07 -14.36
CA LEU A 38 -1.95 -3.75 -15.58
C LEU A 38 -2.87 -3.68 -16.81
N LYS A 39 -3.86 -4.56 -16.88
CA LYS A 39 -4.91 -4.48 -17.90
C LYS A 39 -5.64 -3.14 -17.85
N TYR A 40 -6.05 -2.71 -16.65
CA TYR A 40 -6.72 -1.42 -16.46
C TYR A 40 -5.79 -0.25 -16.80
N ALA A 41 -4.52 -0.28 -16.34
CA ALA A 41 -3.54 0.76 -16.67
C ALA A 41 -3.31 0.90 -18.18
N LYS A 42 -3.25 -0.22 -18.89
CA LYS A 42 -3.13 -0.26 -20.35
C LYS A 42 -4.36 0.35 -21.02
N GLN A 43 -5.57 0.05 -20.53
CA GLN A 43 -6.80 0.68 -21.02
C GLN A 43 -6.80 2.19 -20.81
N CYS A 44 -6.37 2.69 -19.63
CA CYS A 44 -6.20 4.13 -19.40
C CYS A 44 -5.22 4.75 -20.39
N LYS A 45 -4.05 4.11 -20.60
CA LYS A 45 -3.03 4.59 -21.55
C LYS A 45 -3.57 4.62 -22.98
N ASP A 46 -4.35 3.62 -23.38
CA ASP A 46 -4.90 3.53 -24.74
C ASP A 46 -6.03 4.55 -24.97
N ASN A 47 -6.81 4.87 -23.94
CA ASN A 47 -7.91 5.83 -24.04
C ASN A 47 -7.46 7.30 -23.89
N ASP A 48 -6.58 7.57 -22.92
CA ASP A 48 -6.21 8.94 -22.50
C ASP A 48 -4.77 9.31 -22.87
N GLY A 49 -3.98 8.38 -23.42
CA GLY A 49 -2.58 8.57 -23.81
C GLY A 49 -1.60 8.60 -22.63
N ILE A 50 -2.08 8.50 -21.39
CA ILE A 50 -1.27 8.64 -20.18
C ILE A 50 -1.31 7.31 -19.40
N LEU A 51 -0.13 6.77 -19.11
CA LEU A 51 -0.03 5.64 -18.19
C LEU A 51 -0.26 6.14 -16.75
N PRO A 52 -1.27 5.61 -16.03
CA PRO A 52 -1.46 5.97 -14.64
C PRO A 52 -0.27 5.51 -13.81
N ARG A 53 -0.07 6.13 -12.65
CA ARG A 53 0.98 5.69 -11.73
C ARG A 53 0.61 4.32 -11.17
N ILE A 54 1.51 3.35 -11.29
CA ILE A 54 1.31 1.99 -10.77
C ILE A 54 2.28 1.74 -9.61
N SER A 55 1.77 1.13 -8.55
CA SER A 55 2.57 0.69 -7.40
C SER A 55 2.17 -0.71 -6.96
N VAL A 56 3.12 -1.49 -6.42
CA VAL A 56 2.86 -2.78 -5.75
C VAL A 56 3.42 -2.69 -4.34
N ALA A 57 2.63 -3.09 -3.33
CA ALA A 57 3.09 -3.15 -1.95
C ALA A 57 3.75 -4.51 -1.65
N PHE A 58 4.76 -4.47 -0.78
CA PHE A 58 5.49 -5.65 -0.34
C PHE A 58 5.62 -5.68 1.19
N ASP A 59 4.89 -6.61 1.79
CA ASP A 59 5.04 -7.00 3.18
C ASP A 59 6.24 -7.95 3.33
N HIS A 60 7.03 -7.80 4.39
CA HIS A 60 8.23 -8.61 4.57
C HIS A 60 8.69 -8.71 6.03
N HIS A 61 9.51 -9.72 6.30
CA HIS A 61 10.16 -9.89 7.60
C HIS A 61 11.62 -9.45 7.56
N GLY A 62 11.95 -8.40 8.31
CA GLY A 62 13.33 -7.93 8.48
C GLY A 62 13.58 -6.57 7.83
N ILE A 63 14.70 -6.43 7.13
CA ILE A 63 15.13 -5.17 6.50
C ILE A 63 15.04 -5.35 4.98
N PHE A 64 13.97 -4.83 4.38
CA PHE A 64 13.68 -4.99 2.94
C PHE A 64 14.88 -4.72 2.06
N ARG A 65 15.52 -3.56 2.29
CA ARG A 65 16.63 -3.06 1.45
C ARG A 65 17.85 -3.97 1.43
N LEU A 66 18.04 -4.82 2.44
CA LEU A 66 19.16 -5.76 2.52
C LEU A 66 18.83 -7.13 1.91
N GLN A 67 17.54 -7.41 1.75
CA GLN A 67 17.04 -8.76 1.49
C GLN A 67 16.45 -8.91 0.09
N PHE A 68 15.78 -7.88 -0.42
CA PHE A 68 14.90 -7.99 -1.59
C PHE A 68 15.19 -6.96 -2.68
N LEU A 69 16.18 -6.09 -2.48
CA LEU A 69 16.69 -5.20 -3.54
C LEU A 69 17.84 -5.86 -4.28
N ASP A 70 17.98 -5.50 -5.55
CA ASP A 70 19.15 -5.87 -6.35
C ASP A 70 20.42 -5.14 -5.87
N ASP A 71 21.57 -5.67 -6.24
CA ASP A 71 22.86 -5.08 -5.95
C ASP A 71 23.08 -3.79 -6.75
N ASN A 72 24.04 -2.96 -6.31
CA ASN A 72 24.50 -1.76 -7.04
C ASN A 72 23.45 -0.65 -7.26
N LEU A 73 22.37 -0.61 -6.49
CA LEU A 73 21.42 0.50 -6.51
C LEU A 73 21.98 1.75 -5.81
N SER A 74 21.70 2.92 -6.39
CA SER A 74 21.92 4.22 -5.74
C SER A 74 21.04 4.38 -4.50
N ASN A 75 21.44 5.28 -3.59
CA ASN A 75 20.63 5.60 -2.40
C ASN A 75 19.22 6.09 -2.75
N SER A 76 19.06 6.81 -3.87
CA SER A 76 17.76 7.26 -4.36
C SER A 76 16.88 6.08 -4.77
N GLN A 77 17.43 5.14 -5.55
CA GLN A 77 16.72 3.93 -5.97
C GLN A 77 16.35 3.03 -4.79
N LYS A 78 17.21 2.94 -3.77
CA LYS A 78 16.91 2.19 -2.53
C LYS A 78 15.74 2.80 -1.75
N LYS A 79 15.61 4.13 -1.76
CA LYS A 79 14.54 4.86 -1.07
C LYS A 79 13.23 4.85 -1.85
N HIS A 80 13.31 4.79 -3.17
CA HIS A 80 12.17 4.82 -4.10
C HIS A 80 12.33 3.71 -5.15
N PRO A 81 12.24 2.43 -4.73
CA PRO A 81 12.47 1.32 -5.63
C PRO A 81 11.33 1.17 -6.63
N LYS A 82 11.67 0.51 -7.73
CA LYS A 82 10.75 0.06 -8.77
C LYS A 82 10.82 -1.46 -8.83
N LEU A 83 9.90 -2.12 -9.52
CA LEU A 83 9.97 -3.58 -9.65
C LEU A 83 11.29 -4.03 -10.30
N SER A 84 11.81 -3.26 -11.27
CA SER A 84 13.11 -3.52 -11.89
C SER A 84 14.33 -3.36 -10.96
N HIS A 85 14.14 -2.86 -9.73
CA HIS A 85 15.18 -2.73 -8.72
C HIS A 85 15.11 -3.84 -7.65
N LEU A 86 14.13 -4.74 -7.72
CA LEU A 86 14.02 -5.85 -6.79
C LEU A 86 14.95 -6.99 -7.18
N HIS A 87 15.20 -7.94 -6.28
CA HIS A 87 16.01 -9.12 -6.60
C HIS A 87 15.49 -9.83 -7.86
N PRO A 88 16.35 -10.34 -8.78
CA PRO A 88 15.93 -10.95 -10.04
C PRO A 88 14.88 -12.07 -9.90
N SER A 89 14.93 -12.83 -8.80
CA SER A 89 13.90 -13.85 -8.48
C SER A 89 12.50 -13.25 -8.37
N ILE A 90 12.37 -12.06 -7.77
CA ILE A 90 11.10 -11.35 -7.62
C ILE A 90 10.69 -10.76 -8.97
N GLN A 91 11.63 -10.16 -9.72
CA GLN A 91 11.34 -9.59 -11.05
C GLN A 91 10.68 -10.63 -11.98
N LYS A 92 11.23 -11.85 -12.01
CA LYS A 92 10.72 -12.97 -12.82
C LYS A 92 9.25 -13.32 -12.54
N VAL A 93 8.79 -13.14 -11.30
CA VAL A 93 7.41 -13.43 -10.89
C VAL A 93 6.43 -12.48 -11.60
N PHE A 94 6.80 -11.21 -11.75
CA PHE A 94 5.94 -10.18 -12.35
C PHE A 94 6.16 -10.00 -13.86
N GLN A 95 7.34 -10.34 -14.37
CA GLN A 95 7.78 -10.04 -15.74
C GLN A 95 6.78 -10.50 -16.80
N LYS A 96 6.29 -11.75 -16.72
CA LYS A 96 5.38 -12.33 -17.71
C LYS A 96 4.12 -11.46 -17.92
N ILE A 97 3.55 -10.97 -16.83
CA ILE A 97 2.34 -10.14 -16.88
C ILE A 97 2.70 -8.73 -17.36
N SER A 98 3.82 -8.18 -16.90
CA SER A 98 4.36 -6.90 -17.38
C SER A 98 4.51 -6.88 -18.91
N ASP A 99 5.14 -7.91 -19.46
CA ASP A 99 5.37 -8.08 -20.90
C ASP A 99 4.05 -8.19 -21.69
N GLN A 100 3.09 -8.94 -21.16
CA GLN A 100 1.77 -9.13 -21.76
C GLN A 100 1.04 -7.79 -21.97
N TYR A 101 1.21 -6.82 -21.07
CA TYR A 101 0.57 -5.50 -21.16
C TYR A 101 1.49 -4.39 -21.65
N GLN A 102 2.74 -4.70 -22.01
CA GLN A 102 3.74 -3.75 -22.50
C GLN A 102 3.95 -2.57 -21.52
N ILE A 103 4.03 -2.89 -20.25
CA ILE A 103 4.36 -1.94 -19.18
C ILE A 103 5.66 -2.46 -18.57
N GLU A 104 6.70 -1.64 -18.56
CA GLU A 104 8.01 -2.06 -18.10
C GLU A 104 8.04 -2.15 -16.57
N LEU A 105 8.82 -3.08 -16.00
CA LEU A 105 9.02 -3.16 -14.55
C LEU A 105 9.63 -1.87 -13.96
N ASN A 106 10.29 -1.07 -14.80
CA ASN A 106 10.83 0.24 -14.44
C ASN A 106 9.77 1.37 -14.46
N GLU A 107 8.51 1.09 -14.80
CA GLU A 107 7.39 2.03 -14.71
C GLU A 107 6.57 1.80 -13.42
N ILE A 108 6.79 0.67 -12.75
CA ILE A 108 6.01 0.22 -11.60
C ILE A 108 6.80 0.44 -10.31
N ASN A 109 6.21 1.20 -9.37
CA ASN A 109 6.83 1.49 -8.08
C ASN A 109 6.70 0.29 -7.13
N ALA A 110 7.72 0.03 -6.32
CA ALA A 110 7.65 -0.92 -5.22
C ALA A 110 7.50 -0.16 -3.89
N ILE A 111 6.42 -0.41 -3.15
CA ILE A 111 6.19 0.17 -1.83
C ILE A 111 6.66 -0.85 -0.79
N GLN A 112 7.63 -0.44 0.03
CA GLN A 112 8.19 -1.28 1.08
C GLN A 112 7.49 -1.01 2.41
N GLU A 113 7.10 -2.07 3.11
CA GLU A 113 6.48 -2.01 4.43
C GLU A 113 7.32 -1.24 5.47
N ASP A 114 8.64 -1.44 5.50
CA ASP A 114 9.54 -0.89 6.50
C ASP A 114 9.59 0.64 6.42
N SER A 115 9.69 1.15 5.20
CA SER A 115 9.65 2.57 4.91
C SER A 115 8.25 3.15 5.16
N ALA A 116 7.16 2.43 4.86
CA ALA A 116 5.81 2.84 5.24
C ALA A 116 5.67 2.97 6.77
N ARG A 117 6.13 1.95 7.51
CA ARG A 117 6.17 1.91 8.97
C ARG A 117 6.97 3.07 9.56
N GLN A 118 8.17 3.33 9.05
CA GLN A 118 9.01 4.44 9.51
C GLN A 118 8.37 5.80 9.28
N ASN A 119 7.75 6.01 8.11
CA ASN A 119 7.06 7.26 7.79
C ASN A 119 5.88 7.50 8.73
N LEU A 120 5.11 6.44 9.00
CA LEU A 120 3.96 6.55 9.89
C LEU A 120 4.38 6.85 11.34
N VAL A 121 5.41 6.17 11.85
CA VAL A 121 5.96 6.48 13.19
C VAL A 121 6.44 7.93 13.28
N HIS A 122 7.11 8.43 12.24
CA HIS A 122 7.54 9.82 12.20
C HIS A 122 6.35 10.79 12.18
N THR A 123 5.35 10.51 11.35
CA THR A 123 4.14 11.33 11.20
C THR A 123 3.36 11.41 12.50
N LEU A 124 3.14 10.27 13.18
CA LEU A 124 2.50 10.20 14.49
C LEU A 124 3.25 10.98 15.59
N LYS A 125 4.57 11.13 15.47
CA LYS A 125 5.39 11.90 16.43
C LYS A 125 5.48 13.40 16.12
N SER A 126 5.27 13.79 14.86
CA SER A 126 5.58 15.15 14.38
C SER A 126 4.36 15.98 14.02
N GLN A 127 3.20 15.36 13.78
CA GLN A 127 1.96 16.05 13.43
C GLN A 127 0.97 16.01 14.59
N SER A 128 0.19 17.09 14.76
CA SER A 128 -0.93 17.11 15.69
C SER A 128 -2.10 16.30 15.09
N ILE A 129 -1.99 14.98 15.16
CA ILE A 129 -3.09 14.07 14.80
C ILE A 129 -3.95 13.90 16.04
N ASP A 130 -5.28 13.85 15.84
CA ASP A 130 -6.24 13.57 16.91
C ASP A 130 -5.84 12.30 17.68
N GLU A 131 -5.82 12.38 19.01
CA GLU A 131 -5.41 11.28 19.89
C GLU A 131 -6.29 10.04 19.71
N SER A 132 -7.57 10.24 19.40
CA SER A 132 -8.53 9.16 19.12
C SER A 132 -8.20 8.40 17.83
N VAL A 133 -7.59 9.08 16.86
CA VAL A 133 -7.14 8.53 15.59
C VAL A 133 -5.78 7.83 15.78
N THR A 134 -4.89 8.44 16.55
CA THR A 134 -3.58 7.87 16.93
C THR A 134 -3.74 6.54 17.68
N LYS A 135 -4.70 6.44 18.62
CA LYS A 135 -5.01 5.20 19.34
C LYS A 135 -5.52 4.06 18.45
N ARG A 136 -6.04 4.35 17.25
CA ARG A 136 -6.44 3.32 16.27
C ARG A 136 -5.26 2.83 15.40
N MET A 137 -4.16 3.59 15.38
CA MET A 137 -2.94 3.25 14.64
C MET A 137 -1.94 2.45 15.45
N LEU A 138 -2.08 2.44 16.77
CA LEU A 138 -1.15 1.80 17.70
C LEU A 138 -1.89 0.74 18.50
N PHE A 139 -1.27 -0.42 18.68
CA PHE A 139 -1.66 -1.36 19.71
C PHE A 139 -0.54 -1.46 20.73
N GLU A 140 -0.92 -1.46 22.01
CA GLU A 140 0.00 -1.70 23.11
C GLU A 140 0.23 -3.21 23.19
N GLU A 141 1.48 -3.66 22.97
CA GLU A 141 1.79 -5.05 23.34
C GLU A 141 1.53 -5.22 24.83
N PRO A 142 0.79 -6.27 25.25
CA PRO A 142 0.77 -6.63 26.66
C PRO A 142 2.23 -6.84 27.06
N SER A 143 2.69 -6.07 28.04
CA SER A 143 4.00 -6.32 28.63
C SER A 143 3.99 -7.77 29.09
N ASP A 144 4.92 -8.58 28.57
CA ASP A 144 5.15 -9.92 29.12
C ASP A 144 5.47 -9.72 30.59
N ILE A 145 4.49 -10.00 31.46
CA ILE A 145 4.65 -10.07 32.90
C ILE A 145 5.40 -11.37 33.20
N SER A 146 6.60 -11.52 32.66
CA SER A 146 7.56 -12.53 33.08
C SER A 146 8.70 -11.80 33.78
N SER A 147 8.49 -11.61 35.08
CA SER A 147 9.52 -11.65 36.13
C SER A 147 10.92 -11.15 35.73
N ASN A 148 11.19 -9.87 35.94
CA ASN A 148 12.39 -9.49 36.70
C ASN A 148 12.29 -8.06 37.20
N THR A 149 12.31 -7.94 38.53
CA THR A 149 12.49 -6.73 39.30
C THR A 149 13.80 -6.06 38.92
N ASN A 150 13.72 -5.07 38.01
CA ASN A 150 14.61 -3.91 37.90
C ASN A 150 13.94 -2.92 36.95
N ALA A 151 13.11 -2.04 37.53
CA ALA A 151 12.32 -1.04 36.83
C ALA A 151 13.22 0.01 36.16
N THR A 152 13.71 -0.31 34.98
CA THR A 152 13.93 0.71 33.94
C THR A 152 12.56 0.87 33.30
N ILE A 153 11.99 2.08 33.33
CA ILE A 153 10.75 2.41 32.64
C ILE A 153 11.00 2.16 31.14
N GLN A 154 10.72 0.94 30.68
CA GLN A 154 10.68 0.64 29.26
C GLN A 154 9.38 1.27 28.76
N GLU A 155 9.50 2.33 27.96
CA GLU A 155 8.36 2.86 27.22
C GLU A 155 7.64 1.68 26.53
N PRO A 156 6.31 1.59 26.64
CA PRO A 156 5.57 0.52 25.97
C PRO A 156 5.95 0.50 24.49
N LYS A 157 6.39 -0.66 23.98
CA LYS A 157 6.70 -0.85 22.56
C LYS A 157 5.39 -0.80 21.78
N GLN A 158 4.94 0.41 21.46
CA GLN A 158 3.75 0.62 20.63
C GLN A 158 4.02 0.06 19.23
N LYS A 159 3.23 -0.92 18.80
CA LYS A 159 3.30 -1.50 17.45
C LYS A 159 2.21 -0.90 16.57
N LEU A 160 2.56 -0.63 15.31
CA LEU A 160 1.61 -0.14 14.31
C LEU A 160 0.60 -1.23 13.94
N THR A 161 -0.68 -0.84 13.83
CA THR A 161 -1.75 -1.73 13.36
C THR A 161 -1.67 -1.93 11.85
N CYS A 162 -2.25 -3.04 11.35
CA CYS A 162 -2.34 -3.31 9.92
C CYS A 162 -3.07 -2.19 9.15
N ALA A 163 -4.02 -1.51 9.80
CA ALA A 163 -4.75 -0.39 9.22
C ALA A 163 -3.84 0.83 9.00
N GLY A 164 -2.95 1.14 9.96
CA GLY A 164 -1.98 2.22 9.80
C GLY A 164 -1.03 1.98 8.62
N ILE A 165 -0.52 0.76 8.49
CA ILE A 165 0.36 0.38 7.37
C ILE A 165 -0.39 0.45 6.03
N THR A 166 -1.64 -0.02 5.99
CA THR A 166 -2.48 0.04 4.78
C THR A 166 -2.72 1.48 4.32
N LYS A 167 -2.95 2.41 5.25
CA LYS A 167 -3.05 3.84 4.92
C LYS A 167 -1.78 4.35 4.22
N GLU A 168 -0.60 3.99 4.71
CA GLU A 168 0.66 4.41 4.09
C GLU A 168 0.83 3.82 2.69
N TYR A 169 0.34 2.60 2.44
CA TYR A 169 0.33 2.02 1.10
C TYR A 169 -0.55 2.83 0.16
N PHE A 170 -1.74 3.21 0.60
CA PHE A 170 -2.65 4.03 -0.19
C PHE A 170 -2.07 5.42 -0.47
N GLU A 171 -1.57 6.11 0.55
CA GLU A 171 -1.01 7.44 0.37
C GLU A 171 0.22 7.42 -0.57
N ARG A 172 1.08 6.43 -0.40
CA ARG A 172 2.25 6.25 -1.27
C ARG A 172 1.86 5.86 -2.68
N ALA A 173 0.80 5.08 -2.89
CA ALA A 173 0.33 4.70 -4.22
C ALA A 173 -0.34 5.88 -4.95
N ALA A 174 -1.19 6.63 -4.26
CA ALA A 174 -1.84 7.84 -4.78
C ALA A 174 -0.82 8.95 -5.11
N GLY A 175 0.22 9.08 -4.30
CA GLY A 175 1.35 9.98 -4.56
C GLY A 175 1.27 11.30 -3.81
N LYS A 176 2.21 12.19 -4.10
CA LYS A 176 2.27 13.51 -3.46
C LYS A 176 1.23 14.45 -4.07
N ASN A 177 0.77 15.41 -3.27
CA ASN A 177 -0.19 16.45 -3.66
C ASN A 177 -1.53 15.87 -4.13
N GLN A 178 -2.10 14.96 -3.34
CA GLN A 178 -3.41 14.35 -3.63
C GLN A 178 -4.51 15.42 -3.57
N HIS A 179 -5.32 15.47 -4.62
CA HIS A 179 -6.56 16.21 -4.65
C HIS A 179 -7.75 15.27 -4.37
N GLN A 180 -8.85 15.82 -3.88
CA GLN A 180 -10.05 15.05 -3.55
C GLN A 180 -10.72 14.41 -4.77
N SER A 181 -10.48 14.99 -5.96
CA SER A 181 -10.95 14.43 -7.23
C SER A 181 -10.03 13.37 -7.82
N ASP A 182 -8.83 13.17 -7.25
CA ASP A 182 -7.95 12.07 -7.64
C ASP A 182 -8.53 10.73 -7.17
N ILE A 183 -8.32 9.68 -7.97
CA ILE A 183 -8.81 8.33 -7.66
C ILE A 183 -7.62 7.36 -7.54
N LEU A 184 -7.59 6.63 -6.43
CA LEU A 184 -6.76 5.47 -6.23
C LEU A 184 -7.58 4.20 -6.51
N GLU A 185 -7.28 3.54 -7.62
CA GLU A 185 -7.80 2.21 -7.94
C GLU A 185 -6.93 1.14 -7.28
N VAL A 186 -7.47 0.48 -6.26
CA VAL A 186 -6.79 -0.59 -5.52
C VAL A 186 -7.27 -1.92 -6.05
N PHE A 187 -6.35 -2.77 -6.48
CA PHE A 187 -6.63 -4.15 -6.89
C PHE A 187 -6.01 -5.09 -5.87
N TYR A 188 -6.85 -5.90 -5.22
CA TYR A 188 -6.41 -6.98 -4.35
C TYR A 188 -7.04 -8.29 -4.75
N GLU A 189 -6.32 -9.39 -4.52
CA GLU A 189 -6.92 -10.71 -4.67
C GLU A 189 -8.00 -10.91 -3.60
N ASP A 190 -9.07 -11.60 -3.99
CA ASP A 190 -10.21 -11.85 -3.14
C ASP A 190 -9.89 -12.91 -2.07
N CYS A 191 -9.67 -12.46 -0.84
CA CYS A 191 -9.32 -13.30 0.30
C CYS A 191 -9.95 -12.76 1.59
N SER A 192 -9.85 -13.50 2.68
CA SER A 192 -10.44 -13.11 3.97
C SER A 192 -9.98 -11.73 4.44
N TRP A 193 -8.70 -11.42 4.25
CA TRP A 193 -8.10 -10.14 4.61
C TRP A 193 -8.61 -8.99 3.72
N SER A 194 -8.58 -9.13 2.39
CA SER A 194 -9.01 -8.07 1.47
C SER A 194 -10.52 -7.82 1.53
N ARG A 195 -11.32 -8.88 1.74
CA ARG A 195 -12.75 -8.74 2.08
C ARG A 195 -12.94 -7.98 3.37
N SER A 196 -12.18 -8.32 4.40
CA SER A 196 -12.24 -7.59 5.67
C SER A 196 -11.84 -6.12 5.48
N LEU A 197 -10.91 -5.79 4.59
CA LEU A 197 -10.61 -4.41 4.25
C LEU A 197 -11.76 -3.69 3.52
N ALA A 198 -12.44 -4.40 2.60
CA ALA A 198 -13.59 -3.91 1.84
C ALA A 198 -14.83 -3.68 2.72
N TYR A 199 -15.09 -4.59 3.66
CA TYR A 199 -16.27 -4.58 4.52
C TYR A 199 -16.05 -3.88 5.86
N ALA A 200 -14.80 -3.79 6.33
CA ALA A 200 -14.49 -3.02 7.52
C ALA A 200 -14.35 -1.53 7.19
N ARG A 201 -14.38 -0.72 8.24
CA ARG A 201 -13.99 0.69 8.26
C ARG A 201 -12.56 0.95 7.75
N GLY A 202 -11.86 0.03 7.08
CA GLY A 202 -10.47 0.19 6.65
C GLY A 202 -10.26 1.29 5.62
N LEU A 203 -11.16 1.40 4.63
CA LEU A 203 -11.14 2.51 3.65
C LEU A 203 -11.49 3.84 4.34
N GLN A 204 -12.57 3.85 5.13
CA GLN A 204 -12.98 5.03 5.92
C GLN A 204 -11.88 5.47 6.89
N LEU A 205 -11.22 4.52 7.55
CA LEU A 205 -10.11 4.77 8.44
C LEU A 205 -8.93 5.35 7.66
N SER A 206 -8.61 4.83 6.48
CA SER A 206 -7.56 5.43 5.64
C SER A 206 -7.81 6.91 5.33
N HIS A 207 -9.07 7.31 5.10
CA HIS A 207 -9.42 8.73 4.96
C HIS A 207 -9.35 9.51 6.27
N LEU A 208 -9.85 8.96 7.39
CA LEU A 208 -9.70 9.57 8.72
C LEU A 208 -8.23 9.80 9.10
N LEU A 209 -7.34 9.01 8.50
CA LEU A 209 -5.90 9.07 8.68
C LEU A 209 -5.19 9.97 7.64
N GLY A 210 -5.94 10.70 6.80
CA GLY A 210 -5.42 11.75 5.92
C GLY A 210 -5.19 11.35 4.47
N VAL A 211 -5.73 10.22 3.98
CA VAL A 211 -5.75 9.95 2.53
C VAL A 211 -6.83 10.80 1.88
N ASN A 212 -6.43 11.70 0.97
CA ASN A 212 -7.33 12.68 0.36
C ASN A 212 -7.95 12.20 -0.95
N SER A 213 -7.26 11.33 -1.71
CA SER A 213 -7.80 10.75 -2.94
C SER A 213 -8.99 9.86 -2.66
N GLY A 214 -10.00 9.83 -3.53
CA GLY A 214 -11.04 8.80 -3.49
C GLY A 214 -10.44 7.41 -3.70
N ILE A 215 -10.88 6.42 -2.95
CA ILE A 215 -10.35 5.04 -3.01
C ILE A 215 -11.43 4.13 -3.53
N ARG A 216 -11.14 3.40 -4.62
CA ARG A 216 -11.97 2.30 -5.09
C ARG A 216 -11.24 0.98 -4.90
N LEU A 217 -11.82 0.08 -4.12
CA LEU A 217 -11.29 -1.26 -3.93
C LEU A 217 -11.94 -2.23 -4.93
N ASN A 218 -11.11 -2.87 -5.74
CA ASN A 218 -11.48 -3.86 -6.73
C ASN A 218 -10.93 -5.22 -6.26
N LEU A 219 -11.82 -6.16 -5.95
CA LEU A 219 -11.43 -7.51 -5.55
C LEU A 219 -11.34 -8.41 -6.78
N VAL A 220 -10.26 -9.18 -6.91
CA VAL A 220 -10.00 -10.04 -8.06
C VAL A 220 -9.97 -11.49 -7.61
N ASP A 221 -10.87 -12.32 -8.13
CA ASP A 221 -10.88 -13.73 -7.78
C ASP A 221 -9.78 -14.54 -8.50
N SER A 222 -9.70 -15.82 -8.15
CA SER A 222 -8.76 -16.76 -8.76
C SER A 222 -8.92 -16.94 -10.28
N SER A 223 -10.11 -16.63 -10.84
CA SER A 223 -10.37 -16.67 -12.28
C SER A 223 -9.93 -15.38 -12.99
N GLY A 224 -9.65 -14.32 -12.24
CA GLY A 224 -9.36 -12.98 -12.76
C GLY A 224 -10.62 -12.11 -12.94
N THR A 225 -11.76 -12.53 -12.39
CA THR A 225 -12.99 -11.72 -12.40
C THR A 225 -12.84 -10.58 -11.40
N ILE A 226 -13.18 -9.37 -11.83
CA ILE A 226 -13.06 -8.15 -11.03
C ILE A 226 -14.42 -7.79 -10.44
N TYR A 227 -14.50 -7.78 -9.11
CA TYR A 227 -15.61 -7.25 -8.34
C TYR A 227 -15.27 -5.81 -7.94
N GLN A 228 -15.77 -4.88 -8.74
CA GLN A 228 -15.54 -3.44 -8.53
C GLN A 228 -16.37 -2.93 -7.35
N GLY A 229 -15.70 -2.27 -6.40
CA GLY A 229 -16.35 -1.57 -5.30
C GLY A 229 -16.79 -0.15 -5.66
N GLU A 230 -17.44 0.51 -4.70
CA GLU A 230 -17.77 1.93 -4.78
C GLU A 230 -16.54 2.80 -4.47
N ILE A 231 -16.54 4.04 -4.96
CA ILE A 231 -15.52 5.02 -4.60
C ILE A 231 -15.85 5.55 -3.21
N THR A 232 -14.93 5.36 -2.28
CA THR A 232 -14.99 5.98 -0.94
C THR A 232 -14.22 7.29 -0.98
N HIS A 233 -14.80 8.38 -0.48
CA HIS A 233 -14.12 9.66 -0.31
C HIS A 233 -13.92 9.97 1.18
N SER A 234 -13.04 10.92 1.49
CA SER A 234 -13.00 11.50 2.84
C SER A 234 -14.34 12.14 3.15
N VAL A 235 -14.96 11.75 4.26
CA VAL A 235 -16.13 12.44 4.79
C VAL A 235 -15.64 13.78 5.30
N GLU A 236 -16.02 14.89 4.65
CA GLU A 236 -15.91 16.19 5.30
C GLU A 236 -16.68 16.10 6.61
N GLN A 237 -16.07 16.51 7.73
CA GLN A 237 -16.89 16.93 8.85
C GLN A 237 -17.73 18.10 8.34
N GLU A 238 -18.96 17.81 7.93
CA GLU A 238 -20.02 18.81 7.86
C GLU A 238 -20.11 19.42 9.26
N ASN A 239 -19.37 20.50 9.48
CA ASN A 239 -19.71 21.44 10.53
C ASN A 239 -21.03 22.06 10.08
N GLU A 240 -22.12 21.48 10.55
CA GLU A 240 -23.34 22.21 10.82
C GLU A 240 -22.96 23.47 11.63
N CYS A 241 -22.87 24.60 10.96
CA CYS A 241 -23.29 25.86 11.53
C CYS A 241 -24.45 26.36 10.68
N LEU A 242 -25.63 25.84 11.03
CA LEU A 242 -26.86 26.61 11.04
C LEU A 242 -26.58 27.99 11.68
N ILE A 243 -26.74 29.06 10.90
CA ILE A 243 -27.36 30.31 11.35
C ILE A 243 -28.33 30.76 10.26
#